data_AF-A0A2G9IFU9-F1
#
_entry.id   AF-A0A2G9IFU9-F1
#
_cell.length_a   1.000
_cell.length_b   1.000
_cell.length_c   1.000
_cell.angle_alpha   90.00
_cell.angle_beta   90.00
_cell.angle_gamma   90.00
#
_symmetry.space_group_name_H-M   'P 1'
#
loop_
_entity.id
_entity.type
_entity.pdbx_description
1 polymer ?
#
loop_
_entity_poly.entity_id
_entity_poly.type
_entity_poly.pdbx_seq_one_letter_code
_entity_poly.pdbx_strand_id
1 'polypeptide(L)'
;METKKLYPWRTIASFLLVLFSMPLGHALMIIMEKTMSESVVHTAGFLLGLAGLIMVIVGVFVKGDTRQTLWGFIGGLLFWTGWVEFLFMYYARRYGVMPEMENGEIVTKPEYLIMPASFGMWVAIMVMYIFSTRNGCDFITWIQRKCFGRKQYTICAQPMTRHTSIVTFMEIFMILWGLYLLLMFCYDKNFLGDHHPVTFLIGIGCFIGALFMFKRQLYLASWGANIRMSIATVIVFWTPVEILGRINFFNEFWVEPEKYAWQMTVILIAFIALGVYLWFKGHKKKRNQSN
;
A
#
# COMPACT_ATOMS: atom_id res chain seq x y z
N MET A 1 5.78 -26.90 25.26
CA MET A 1 5.35 -25.97 24.20
C MET A 1 5.24 -24.58 24.82
N GLU A 2 6.17 -23.66 24.53
CA GLU A 2 6.00 -22.27 24.95
C GLU A 2 4.75 -21.70 24.27
N THR A 3 3.78 -21.24 25.06
CA THR A 3 2.60 -20.54 24.56
C THR A 3 3.06 -19.24 23.91
N LYS A 4 3.05 -19.20 22.57
CA LYS A 4 3.40 -17.97 21.83
C LYS A 4 2.47 -16.84 22.28
N LYS A 5 3.06 -15.82 22.90
CA LYS A 5 2.33 -14.67 23.44
C LYS A 5 1.65 -13.90 22.31
N LEU A 6 0.35 -13.68 22.45
CA LEU A 6 -0.47 -12.92 21.50
C LEU A 6 -0.44 -11.42 21.85
N TYR A 7 -0.43 -10.59 20.82
CA TYR A 7 -0.49 -9.13 20.90
C TYR A 7 -1.69 -8.59 20.09
N PRO A 8 -2.93 -8.92 20.48
CA PRO A 8 -4.13 -8.60 19.69
C PRO A 8 -4.31 -7.09 19.54
N TRP A 9 -4.14 -6.32 20.62
CA TRP A 9 -4.28 -4.86 20.56
C TRP A 9 -3.30 -4.19 19.60
N ARG A 10 -2.04 -4.64 19.57
CA ARG A 10 -1.02 -4.06 18.67
C ARG A 10 -1.36 -4.33 17.20
N THR A 11 -1.89 -5.52 16.96
CA THR A 11 -2.32 -5.99 15.64
C THR A 11 -3.53 -5.21 15.17
N ILE A 12 -4.59 -5.13 15.98
CA ILE A 12 -5.81 -4.39 15.64
C ILE A 12 -5.50 -2.91 15.40
N ALA A 13 -4.73 -2.26 16.27
CA ALA A 13 -4.41 -0.84 16.09
C ALA A 13 -3.57 -0.57 14.83
N SER A 14 -2.60 -1.45 14.52
CA SER A 14 -1.79 -1.32 13.29
C SER A 14 -2.62 -1.63 12.04
N PHE A 15 -3.49 -2.64 12.12
CA PHE A 15 -4.43 -3.02 11.07
C PHE A 15 -5.41 -1.91 10.74
N LEU A 16 -6.07 -1.33 11.74
CA LEU A 16 -7.00 -0.23 11.54
C LEU A 16 -6.30 1.02 11.02
N LEU A 17 -5.09 1.34 11.48
CA LEU A 17 -4.32 2.46 10.94
C LEU A 17 -4.16 2.33 9.42
N VAL A 18 -3.73 1.17 8.94
CA VAL A 18 -3.49 0.98 7.50
C VAL A 18 -4.79 0.75 6.73
N LEU A 19 -5.77 0.06 7.32
CA LEU A 19 -7.08 -0.14 6.68
C LEU A 19 -7.76 1.19 6.41
N PHE A 20 -7.73 2.13 7.35
CA PHE A 20 -8.34 3.44 7.18
C PHE A 20 -7.63 4.32 6.15
N SER A 21 -6.35 4.09 5.84
CA SER A 21 -5.68 4.89 4.81
C SER A 21 -6.22 4.61 3.40
N MET A 22 -6.74 3.41 3.14
CA MET A 22 -7.28 3.05 1.82
C MET A 22 -8.51 3.89 1.42
N PRO A 23 -9.63 3.89 2.18
CA PRO A 23 -10.79 4.71 1.83
C PRO A 23 -10.47 6.21 1.93
N LEU A 24 -9.59 6.63 2.84
CA LEU A 24 -9.17 8.04 2.94
C LEU A 24 -8.40 8.50 1.70
N GLY A 25 -7.53 7.66 1.14
CA GLY A 25 -6.81 7.95 -0.11
C GLY A 25 -7.76 8.12 -1.29
N HIS A 26 -8.69 7.17 -1.48
CA HIS A 26 -9.70 7.24 -2.54
C HIS A 26 -10.61 8.47 -2.39
N ALA A 27 -11.11 8.74 -1.18
CA ALA A 27 -11.95 9.90 -0.93
C ALA A 27 -11.20 11.22 -1.17
N LEU A 28 -9.92 11.32 -0.78
CA LEU A 28 -9.10 12.49 -1.06
C LEU A 28 -8.97 12.74 -2.56
N MET A 29 -8.69 11.69 -3.35
CA MET A 29 -8.58 11.81 -4.82
C MET A 29 -9.89 12.32 -5.43
N ILE A 30 -11.03 11.76 -5.03
CA ILE A 30 -12.35 12.14 -5.56
C ILE A 30 -12.71 13.57 -5.17
N ILE A 31 -12.43 13.98 -3.92
CA ILE A 31 -12.65 15.36 -3.48
C ILE A 31 -11.80 16.32 -4.30
N MET A 32 -10.51 16.00 -4.52
CA MET A 32 -9.64 16.83 -5.34
C MET A 32 -10.15 16.95 -6.79
N GLU A 33 -10.55 15.83 -7.40
CA GLU A 33 -11.11 15.81 -8.75
C GLU A 33 -12.40 16.63 -8.89
N LYS A 34 -13.27 16.63 -7.87
CA LYS A 34 -14.55 17.36 -7.91
C LYS A 34 -14.43 18.84 -7.54
N THR A 35 -13.52 19.20 -6.65
CA THR A 35 -13.46 20.55 -6.06
C THR A 35 -12.42 21.45 -6.70
N MET A 36 -11.43 20.89 -7.40
CA MET A 36 -10.33 21.65 -7.99
C MET A 36 -10.38 21.60 -9.53
N SER A 37 -9.91 22.66 -10.18
CA SER A 37 -9.70 22.63 -11.63
C SER A 37 -8.54 21.69 -12.00
N GLU A 38 -8.52 21.18 -13.22
CA GLU A 38 -7.53 20.19 -13.66
C GLU A 38 -6.08 20.63 -13.41
N SER A 39 -5.75 21.90 -13.72
CA SER A 39 -4.41 22.45 -13.48
C SER A 39 -4.02 22.46 -12.00
N VAL A 40 -4.98 22.72 -11.12
CA VAL A 40 -4.78 22.73 -9.66
C VAL A 40 -4.62 21.30 -9.15
N VAL A 41 -5.40 20.34 -9.64
CA VAL A 41 -5.26 18.91 -9.27
C VAL A 41 -3.86 18.39 -9.62
N HIS A 42 -3.36 18.69 -10.82
CA HIS A 42 -2.02 18.25 -11.23
C HIS A 42 -0.91 18.89 -10.39
N THR A 43 -1.02 20.19 -10.09
CA THR A 43 -0.05 20.88 -9.25
C THR A 43 -0.10 20.36 -7.80
N ALA A 44 -1.30 20.17 -7.26
CA ALA A 44 -1.50 19.62 -5.93
C ALA A 44 -0.97 18.18 -5.83
N GLY A 45 -1.23 17.33 -6.83
CA GLY A 45 -0.69 15.97 -6.90
C GLY A 45 0.84 15.94 -6.93
N PHE A 46 1.46 16.83 -7.71
CA PHE A 46 2.92 16.95 -7.73
C PHE A 46 3.49 17.38 -6.36
N LEU A 47 2.88 18.38 -5.72
CA LEU A 47 3.27 18.83 -4.38
C LEU A 47 3.05 17.74 -3.32
N LEU A 48 1.98 16.96 -3.43
CA LEU A 48 1.68 15.83 -2.56
C LEU A 48 2.79 14.78 -2.61
N GLY A 49 3.24 14.42 -3.82
CA GLY A 49 4.31 13.45 -3.99
C GLY A 49 5.67 13.98 -3.51
N LEU A 50 5.94 15.27 -3.72
CA LEU A 50 7.14 15.93 -3.18
C LEU A 50 7.13 15.94 -1.64
N ALA A 51 5.99 16.28 -1.03
CA ALA A 51 5.83 16.20 0.42
C ALA A 51 6.06 14.75 0.90
N GLY A 52 5.52 13.75 0.21
CA GLY A 52 5.77 12.34 0.48
C GLY A 52 7.25 11.98 0.47
N LEU A 53 7.99 12.41 -0.55
CA LEU A 53 9.44 12.19 -0.64
C LEU A 53 10.20 12.86 0.52
N ILE A 54 9.89 14.12 0.83
CA ILE A 54 10.50 14.84 1.97
C ILE A 54 10.24 14.09 3.27
N MET A 55 9.01 13.63 3.49
CA MET A 55 8.64 12.85 4.68
C MET A 55 9.48 11.56 4.80
N VAL A 56 9.69 10.82 3.70
CA VAL A 56 10.50 9.60 3.70
C VAL A 56 11.96 9.91 4.07
N ILE A 57 12.53 10.97 3.49
CA ILE A 57 13.92 11.42 3.72
C ILE A 57 14.09 11.89 5.17
N VAL A 58 13.19 12.74 5.68
CA VAL A 58 13.19 13.18 7.08
C VAL A 58 13.07 11.99 8.03
N GLY A 59 12.25 11.00 7.67
CA GLY A 59 12.08 9.76 8.43
C GLY A 59 13.37 8.97 8.67
N VAL A 60 14.39 9.11 7.81
CA VAL A 60 15.73 8.50 7.99
C VAL A 60 16.41 9.00 9.27
N PHE A 61 16.26 10.29 9.57
CA PHE A 61 16.92 10.95 10.69
C PHE A 61 16.13 10.85 12.01
N VAL A 62 14.88 10.40 11.93
CA VAL A 62 14.01 10.29 13.10
C VAL A 62 14.38 9.05 13.92
N LYS A 63 14.52 9.20 15.23
CA LYS A 63 14.91 8.08 16.11
C LYS A 63 13.72 7.14 16.39
N GLY A 64 13.95 5.83 16.32
CA GLY A 64 12.99 4.81 16.78
C GLY A 64 12.20 4.14 15.65
N ASP A 65 12.21 2.80 15.65
CA ASP A 65 11.68 1.93 14.60
C ASP A 65 10.21 2.24 14.24
N THR A 66 9.34 2.43 15.24
CA THR A 66 7.92 2.77 15.00
C THR A 66 7.75 4.11 14.31
N ARG A 67 8.51 5.13 14.70
CA ARG A 67 8.39 6.47 14.10
C ARG A 67 8.92 6.48 12.69
N GLN A 68 10.08 5.86 12.46
CA GLN A 68 10.62 5.69 11.11
C GLN A 68 9.62 4.93 10.21
N THR A 69 8.96 3.89 10.75
CA THR A 69 7.92 3.17 10.01
C THR A 69 6.74 4.07 9.66
N LEU A 70 6.28 4.94 10.58
CA LEU A 70 5.18 5.87 10.30
C LEU A 70 5.54 6.93 9.25
N TRP A 71 6.77 7.47 9.26
CA TRP A 71 7.24 8.38 8.21
C TRP A 71 7.31 7.71 6.85
N GLY A 72 7.88 6.50 6.79
CA GLY A 72 7.93 5.71 5.57
C GLY A 72 6.53 5.34 5.07
N PHE A 73 5.61 5.04 5.99
CA PHE A 73 4.23 4.71 5.67
C PHE A 73 3.45 5.89 5.08
N ILE A 74 3.36 6.98 5.82
CA ILE A 74 2.62 8.17 5.37
C ILE A 74 3.30 8.76 4.13
N GLY A 75 4.62 8.88 4.15
CA GLY A 75 5.40 9.39 3.02
C GLY A 75 5.23 8.54 1.76
N GLY A 76 5.19 7.21 1.90
CA GLY A 76 4.96 6.30 0.78
C GLY A 76 3.56 6.38 0.19
N LEU A 77 2.53 6.55 1.02
CA LEU A 77 1.17 6.77 0.52
C LEU A 77 1.05 8.10 -0.24
N LEU A 78 1.58 9.20 0.31
CA LEU A 78 1.56 10.51 -0.36
C LEU A 78 2.38 10.50 -1.65
N PHE A 79 3.52 9.81 -1.66
CA PHE A 79 4.35 9.62 -2.85
C PHE A 79 3.60 8.83 -3.92
N TRP A 80 2.96 7.72 -3.55
CA TRP A 80 2.18 6.90 -4.47
C TRP A 80 1.05 7.70 -5.10
N THR A 81 0.18 8.28 -4.29
CA THR A 81 -0.96 9.05 -4.79
C THR A 81 -0.51 10.29 -5.58
N GLY A 82 0.52 10.98 -5.12
CA GLY A 82 1.05 12.17 -5.78
C GLY A 82 1.75 11.92 -7.11
N TRP A 83 2.82 11.11 -7.10
CA TRP A 83 3.71 10.94 -8.25
C TRP A 83 3.44 9.69 -9.06
N VAL A 84 2.75 8.68 -8.51
CA VAL A 84 2.34 7.54 -9.33
C VAL A 84 0.96 7.86 -9.92
N GLU A 85 -0.07 7.94 -9.10
CA GLU A 85 -1.46 8.05 -9.58
C GLU A 85 -1.70 9.36 -10.35
N PHE A 86 -1.47 10.53 -9.74
CA PHE A 86 -1.77 11.80 -10.40
C PHE A 86 -0.86 12.13 -11.59
N LEU A 87 0.38 11.60 -11.66
CA LEU A 87 1.20 11.75 -12.87
C LEU A 87 0.72 10.86 -14.01
N PHE A 88 0.34 9.60 -13.74
CA PHE A 88 -0.32 8.78 -14.75
C PHE A 88 -1.60 9.44 -15.25
N MET A 89 -2.40 10.02 -14.33
CA MET A 89 -3.61 10.77 -14.70
C MET A 89 -3.30 11.99 -15.56
N TYR A 90 -2.26 12.77 -15.21
CA TYR A 90 -1.82 13.90 -16.02
C TYR A 90 -1.48 13.49 -17.46
N TYR A 91 -0.65 12.46 -17.62
CA TYR A 91 -0.25 12.01 -18.95
C TYR A 91 -1.41 11.36 -19.71
N ALA A 92 -2.29 10.62 -19.03
CA ALA A 92 -3.46 10.03 -19.66
C ALA A 92 -4.39 11.10 -20.24
N ARG A 93 -4.68 12.16 -19.46
CA ARG A 93 -5.50 13.29 -19.92
C ARG A 93 -4.81 14.08 -21.02
N ARG A 94 -3.50 14.38 -20.87
CA ARG A 94 -2.72 15.14 -21.85
C ARG A 94 -2.68 14.47 -23.22
N TYR A 95 -2.59 13.15 -23.27
CA TYR A 95 -2.57 12.38 -24.52
C TYR A 95 -3.93 11.84 -24.95
N GLY A 96 -5.01 12.22 -24.25
CA GLY A 96 -6.38 11.85 -24.64
C GLY A 96 -6.68 10.36 -24.55
N VAL A 97 -6.08 9.64 -23.59
CA VAL A 97 -6.39 8.23 -23.34
C VAL A 97 -7.84 8.13 -22.86
N MET A 98 -8.67 7.40 -23.62
CA MET A 98 -10.07 7.23 -23.30
C MET A 98 -10.22 6.27 -22.11
N PRO A 99 -11.15 6.54 -21.17
CA PRO A 99 -11.47 5.59 -20.11
C PRO A 99 -12.09 4.32 -20.69
N GLU A 100 -11.96 3.21 -19.97
CA GLU A 100 -12.69 2.01 -20.34
C GLU A 100 -14.14 2.12 -19.87
N MET A 101 -15.06 2.01 -20.82
CA MET A 101 -16.50 2.11 -20.60
C MET A 101 -17.15 0.74 -20.71
N GLU A 102 -18.00 0.38 -19.74
CA GLU A 102 -18.95 -0.73 -19.89
C GLU A 102 -20.35 -0.27 -19.53
N ASN A 103 -21.34 -0.62 -20.36
CA ASN A 103 -22.74 -0.27 -20.14
C ASN A 103 -23.01 1.24 -19.89
N GLY A 104 -22.12 2.12 -20.38
CA GLY A 104 -22.22 3.57 -20.19
C GLY A 104 -21.58 4.09 -18.89
N GLU A 105 -20.97 3.23 -18.08
CA GLU A 105 -20.23 3.59 -16.87
C GLU A 105 -18.72 3.47 -17.08
N ILE A 106 -17.95 4.35 -16.43
CA ILE A 106 -16.48 4.27 -16.44
C ILE A 106 -16.06 3.15 -15.50
N VAL A 107 -15.62 2.02 -16.07
CA VAL A 107 -15.17 0.85 -15.30
C VAL A 107 -13.69 0.93 -14.99
N THR A 108 -12.90 1.63 -15.80
CA THR A 108 -11.47 1.84 -15.51
C THR A 108 -11.03 3.22 -15.97
N LYS A 109 -10.44 3.97 -15.03
CA LYS A 109 -9.93 5.31 -15.29
C LYS A 109 -8.70 5.27 -16.23
N PRO A 110 -8.47 6.31 -17.05
CA PRO A 110 -7.41 6.33 -18.05
C PRO A 110 -5.99 6.10 -17.50
N GLU A 111 -5.70 6.62 -16.31
CA GLU A 111 -4.41 6.45 -15.63
C GLU A 111 -4.03 4.99 -15.42
N TYR A 112 -5.02 4.16 -15.09
CA TYR A 112 -4.82 2.75 -14.79
C TYR A 112 -4.62 1.91 -16.06
N LEU A 113 -5.07 2.39 -17.22
CA LEU A 113 -4.82 1.74 -18.52
C LEU A 113 -3.37 1.90 -18.99
N ILE A 114 -2.69 2.98 -18.58
CA ILE A 114 -1.27 3.21 -18.92
C ILE A 114 -0.35 2.49 -17.93
N MET A 115 -0.80 2.28 -16.70
CA MET A 115 0.01 1.68 -15.63
C MET A 115 0.65 0.32 -15.99
N PRO A 116 -0.01 -0.61 -16.73
CA PRO A 116 0.61 -1.86 -17.21
C PRO A 116 1.90 -1.66 -18.00
N ALA A 117 2.06 -0.54 -18.72
CA ALA A 117 3.30 -0.25 -19.46
C ALA A 117 4.54 -0.14 -18.55
N SER A 118 4.33 0.09 -17.25
CA SER A 118 5.39 0.15 -16.24
C SER A 118 5.88 -1.23 -15.77
N PHE A 119 5.25 -2.34 -16.22
CA PHE A 119 5.61 -3.71 -15.83
C PHE A 119 7.10 -4.02 -16.01
N GLY A 120 7.71 -3.61 -17.12
CA GLY A 120 9.14 -3.84 -17.37
C GLY A 120 10.04 -3.20 -16.30
N MET A 121 9.69 -1.99 -15.85
CA MET A 121 10.41 -1.29 -14.79
C MET A 121 10.22 -1.97 -13.44
N TRP A 122 9.01 -2.45 -13.15
CA TRP A 122 8.72 -3.21 -11.93
C TRP A 122 9.55 -4.50 -11.89
N VAL A 123 9.60 -5.27 -12.99
CA VAL A 123 10.40 -6.49 -13.08
C VAL A 123 11.88 -6.22 -12.85
N ALA A 124 12.43 -5.17 -13.46
CA ALA A 124 13.84 -4.80 -13.29
C ALA A 124 14.19 -4.54 -11.81
N ILE A 125 13.31 -3.81 -11.10
CA ILE A 125 13.49 -3.53 -9.67
C ILE A 125 13.29 -4.81 -8.84
N MET A 126 12.30 -5.64 -9.16
CA MET A 126 12.07 -6.91 -8.47
C MET A 126 13.25 -7.87 -8.60
N VAL A 127 13.92 -7.92 -9.76
CA VAL A 127 15.16 -8.70 -9.94
C VAL A 127 16.24 -8.21 -8.98
N MET A 128 16.43 -6.90 -8.83
CA MET A 128 17.36 -6.35 -7.85
C MET A 128 16.99 -6.76 -6.41
N TYR A 129 15.70 -6.73 -6.05
CA TYR A 129 15.24 -7.20 -4.74
C TYR A 129 15.45 -8.69 -4.51
N ILE A 130 15.17 -9.54 -5.51
CA ILE A 130 15.29 -10.99 -5.39
C ILE A 130 16.75 -11.42 -5.36
N PHE A 131 17.61 -10.86 -6.20
CA PHE A 131 18.97 -11.35 -6.38
C PHE A 131 20.01 -10.57 -5.58
N SER A 132 19.83 -9.27 -5.35
CA SER A 132 20.92 -8.40 -4.86
C SER A 132 20.77 -7.96 -3.40
N THR A 133 19.60 -8.13 -2.79
CA THR A 133 19.36 -7.63 -1.42
C THR A 133 18.80 -8.69 -0.49
N ARG A 134 19.32 -8.69 0.75
CA ARG A 134 18.71 -9.46 1.83
C ARG A 134 17.52 -8.68 2.40
N ASN A 135 16.31 -9.19 2.19
CA ASN A 135 15.08 -8.49 2.55
C ASN A 135 14.44 -9.05 3.83
N GLY A 136 13.70 -8.20 4.54
CA GLY A 136 12.84 -8.60 5.66
C GLY A 136 11.46 -9.12 5.22
N CYS A 137 11.10 -8.93 3.94
CA CYS A 137 9.86 -9.41 3.35
C CYS A 137 9.89 -10.94 3.24
N ASP A 138 8.88 -11.57 3.84
CA ASP A 138 8.73 -13.03 3.84
C ASP A 138 8.54 -13.60 2.44
N PHE A 139 7.84 -12.88 1.56
CA PHE A 139 7.58 -13.31 0.19
C PHE A 139 8.87 -13.38 -0.64
N ILE A 140 9.65 -12.29 -0.64
CA ILE A 140 10.92 -12.24 -1.37
C ILE A 140 11.90 -13.27 -0.78
N THR A 141 11.94 -13.42 0.54
CA THR A 141 12.78 -14.43 1.21
C THR A 141 12.34 -15.85 0.83
N TRP A 142 11.04 -16.09 0.68
CA TRP A 142 10.52 -17.38 0.22
C TRP A 142 10.95 -17.67 -1.23
N ILE A 143 10.84 -16.68 -2.13
CA ILE A 143 11.36 -16.79 -3.52
C ILE A 143 12.85 -17.08 -3.50
N GLN A 144 13.64 -16.32 -2.75
CA GLN A 144 15.10 -16.49 -2.64
C GLN A 144 15.47 -17.90 -2.16
N ARG A 145 14.78 -18.42 -1.15
CA ARG A 145 15.00 -19.79 -0.65
C ARG A 145 14.65 -20.84 -1.71
N LYS A 146 13.60 -20.62 -2.49
CA LYS A 146 13.17 -21.57 -3.52
C LYS A 146 14.09 -21.55 -4.75
N CYS A 147 14.55 -20.37 -5.17
CA CYS A 147 15.41 -20.19 -6.33
C CYS A 147 16.89 -20.50 -6.04
N PHE A 148 17.42 -20.07 -4.89
CA PHE A 148 18.86 -20.15 -4.58
C PHE A 148 19.20 -21.22 -3.54
N GLY A 149 18.21 -21.74 -2.80
CA GLY A 149 18.43 -22.75 -1.77
C GLY A 149 19.51 -22.33 -0.77
N ARG A 150 20.55 -23.17 -0.65
CA ARG A 150 21.68 -22.92 0.26
C ARG A 150 22.59 -21.77 -0.18
N LYS A 151 22.58 -21.38 -1.46
CA LYS A 151 23.43 -20.31 -2.02
C LYS A 151 22.88 -18.90 -1.78
N GLN A 152 21.70 -18.75 -1.16
CA GLN A 152 21.10 -17.43 -0.93
C GLN A 152 22.05 -16.48 -0.16
N TYR A 153 22.83 -17.01 0.78
CA TYR A 153 23.72 -16.19 1.62
C TYR A 153 24.94 -15.67 0.86
N THR A 154 25.31 -16.32 -0.24
CA THR A 154 26.39 -15.89 -1.13
C THR A 154 25.89 -14.89 -2.17
N ILE A 155 24.68 -15.10 -2.69
CA ILE A 155 24.09 -14.26 -3.74
C ILE A 155 23.50 -12.97 -3.13
N CYS A 156 22.77 -13.09 -2.03
CA CYS A 156 22.12 -11.98 -1.32
C CYS A 156 22.89 -11.67 -0.01
N ALA A 157 24.18 -11.35 -0.15
CA ALA A 157 25.09 -11.28 0.99
C ALA A 157 24.80 -10.11 1.95
N GLN A 158 24.38 -8.96 1.42
CA GLN A 158 24.21 -7.73 2.21
C GLN A 158 22.74 -7.25 2.21
N PRO A 159 22.19 -6.86 3.37
CA PRO A 159 20.95 -6.09 3.42
C PRO A 159 21.20 -4.67 2.90
N MET A 160 20.21 -4.08 2.24
CA MET A 160 20.22 -2.65 1.94
C MET A 160 20.27 -1.86 3.26
N THR A 161 20.97 -0.71 3.27
CA THR A 161 21.23 0.11 4.48
C THR A 161 20.01 0.23 5.40
N ARG A 162 20.21 0.04 6.70
CA ARG A 162 19.15 -0.14 7.72
C ARG A 162 18.43 1.16 8.09
N HIS A 163 17.74 1.77 7.14
CA HIS A 163 16.83 2.89 7.38
C HIS A 163 15.39 2.41 7.28
N THR A 164 14.73 2.22 8.44
CA THR A 164 13.38 1.64 8.48
C THR A 164 12.38 2.48 7.67
N SER A 165 12.53 3.81 7.62
CA SER A 165 11.68 4.69 6.81
C SER A 165 11.73 4.34 5.32
N ILE A 166 12.94 4.21 4.76
CA ILE A 166 13.15 3.87 3.34
C ILE A 166 12.68 2.44 3.07
N VAL A 167 12.95 1.50 3.97
CA VAL A 167 12.48 0.12 3.83
C VAL A 167 10.96 0.06 3.79
N THR A 168 10.27 0.71 4.72
CA THR A 168 8.80 0.75 4.73
C THR A 168 8.26 1.41 3.46
N PHE A 169 8.85 2.54 3.02
CA PHE A 169 8.49 3.21 1.78
C PHE A 169 8.59 2.28 0.57
N MET A 170 9.73 1.60 0.41
CA MET A 170 9.95 0.69 -0.71
C MET A 170 9.05 -0.54 -0.64
N GLU A 171 8.78 -1.08 0.57
CA GLU A 171 7.84 -2.20 0.75
C GLU A 171 6.43 -1.80 0.28
N ILE A 172 5.93 -0.63 0.66
CA ILE A 172 4.64 -0.10 0.19
C ILE A 172 4.64 0.05 -1.32
N PHE A 173 5.66 0.72 -1.84
CA PHE A 173 5.76 1.02 -3.27
C PHE A 173 5.74 -0.26 -4.12
N MET A 174 6.54 -1.26 -3.75
CA MET A 174 6.63 -2.51 -4.51
C MET A 174 5.38 -3.38 -4.40
N ILE A 175 4.74 -3.43 -3.22
CA ILE A 175 3.52 -4.21 -3.02
C ILE A 175 2.34 -3.55 -3.74
N LEU A 176 2.16 -2.23 -3.61
CA LEU A 176 1.11 -1.50 -4.34
C LEU A 176 1.31 -1.67 -5.84
N TRP A 177 2.51 -1.40 -6.36
CA TRP A 177 2.79 -1.54 -7.78
C TRP A 177 2.55 -2.95 -8.30
N GLY A 178 2.99 -3.97 -7.55
CA GLY A 178 2.76 -5.36 -7.93
C GLY A 178 1.27 -5.74 -7.97
N LEU A 179 0.49 -5.35 -6.96
CA LEU A 179 -0.95 -5.67 -6.93
C LEU A 179 -1.76 -4.84 -7.92
N TYR A 180 -1.41 -3.58 -8.15
CA TYR A 180 -2.02 -2.77 -9.21
C TYR A 180 -1.77 -3.38 -10.58
N LEU A 181 -0.53 -3.76 -10.89
CA LEU A 181 -0.22 -4.45 -12.15
C LEU A 181 -1.01 -5.75 -12.28
N LEU A 182 -1.06 -6.57 -11.22
CA LEU A 182 -1.84 -7.81 -11.20
C LEU A 182 -3.31 -7.54 -11.52
N LEU A 183 -3.92 -6.58 -10.84
CA LEU A 183 -5.32 -6.21 -11.05
C LEU A 183 -5.55 -5.70 -12.47
N MET A 184 -4.71 -4.80 -12.96
CA MET A 184 -4.87 -4.26 -14.33
C MET A 184 -4.73 -5.35 -15.39
N PHE A 185 -3.83 -6.33 -15.24
CA PHE A 185 -3.77 -7.48 -16.14
C PHE A 185 -4.97 -8.42 -16.03
N CYS A 186 -5.54 -8.59 -14.83
CA CYS A 186 -6.78 -9.35 -14.65
C CYS A 186 -7.97 -8.63 -15.30
N TYR A 187 -7.93 -7.30 -15.28
CA TYR A 187 -9.01 -6.43 -15.71
C TYR A 187 -9.00 -6.17 -17.22
N ASP A 188 -7.87 -6.33 -17.89
CA ASP A 188 -7.75 -6.24 -19.34
C ASP A 188 -8.49 -7.41 -20.03
N LYS A 189 -9.48 -7.05 -20.85
CA LYS A 189 -10.30 -7.98 -21.64
C LYS A 189 -9.52 -8.79 -22.66
N ASN A 190 -8.37 -8.29 -23.12
CA ASN A 190 -7.53 -9.01 -24.07
C ASN A 190 -6.75 -10.15 -23.38
N PHE A 191 -6.56 -10.09 -22.06
CA PHE A 191 -5.85 -11.11 -21.29
C PHE A 191 -6.79 -12.07 -20.58
N LEU A 192 -7.58 -11.57 -19.64
CA LEU A 192 -8.47 -12.38 -18.79
C LEU A 192 -9.89 -11.86 -18.86
N GLY A 193 -10.06 -10.57 -18.55
CA GLY A 193 -11.36 -9.95 -18.37
C GLY A 193 -11.79 -9.87 -16.90
N ASP A 194 -12.56 -8.84 -16.64
CA ASP A 194 -13.15 -8.44 -15.37
C ASP A 194 -14.05 -9.51 -14.74
N HIS A 195 -14.85 -10.22 -15.55
CA HIS A 195 -15.74 -11.31 -15.10
C HIS A 195 -15.11 -12.71 -15.20
N HIS A 196 -13.81 -12.81 -15.47
CA HIS A 196 -13.16 -14.09 -15.67
C HIS A 196 -13.02 -14.88 -14.36
N PRO A 197 -13.27 -16.21 -14.35
CA PRO A 197 -13.14 -17.05 -13.14
C PRO A 197 -11.76 -16.94 -12.46
N VAL A 198 -10.71 -16.70 -13.24
CA VAL A 198 -9.33 -16.51 -12.72
C VAL A 198 -9.22 -15.24 -11.87
N THR A 199 -9.89 -14.15 -12.26
CA THR A 199 -9.92 -12.89 -11.49
C THR A 199 -10.55 -13.12 -10.12
N PHE A 200 -11.65 -13.87 -10.07
CA PHE A 200 -12.27 -14.26 -8.80
C PHE A 200 -11.40 -15.21 -7.96
N LEU A 201 -10.73 -16.18 -8.59
CA LEU A 201 -9.79 -17.07 -7.89
C LEU A 201 -8.61 -16.31 -7.28
N ILE A 202 -8.09 -15.29 -7.98
CA ILE A 202 -7.05 -14.41 -7.45
C ILE A 202 -7.59 -13.64 -6.24
N GLY A 203 -8.81 -13.08 -6.33
CA GLY A 203 -9.47 -12.42 -5.21
C GLY A 203 -9.60 -13.34 -3.98
N ILE A 204 -10.07 -14.57 -4.16
CA ILE A 204 -10.19 -15.58 -3.08
C ILE A 204 -8.79 -15.92 -2.52
N GLY A 205 -7.80 -16.09 -3.38
CA GLY A 205 -6.41 -16.35 -2.99
C GLY A 205 -5.83 -15.24 -2.12
N CYS A 206 -6.02 -13.98 -2.52
CA CYS A 206 -5.64 -12.80 -1.75
C CYS A 206 -6.38 -12.74 -0.41
N PHE A 207 -7.69 -13.01 -0.38
CA PHE A 207 -8.47 -13.02 0.85
C PHE A 207 -7.97 -14.06 1.85
N ILE A 208 -7.77 -15.31 1.40
CA ILE A 208 -7.23 -16.39 2.23
C ILE A 208 -5.80 -16.04 2.71
N GLY A 209 -4.98 -15.50 1.81
CA GLY A 209 -3.63 -15.04 2.13
C GLY A 209 -3.62 -13.97 3.23
N ALA A 210 -4.50 -12.97 3.12
CA ALA A 210 -4.65 -11.92 4.12
C ALA A 210 -5.04 -12.48 5.50
N LEU A 211 -5.90 -13.49 5.58
CA LEU A 211 -6.25 -14.14 6.86
C LEU A 211 -5.04 -14.84 7.50
N PHE A 212 -4.23 -15.54 6.71
CA PHE A 212 -2.99 -16.16 7.20
C PHE A 212 -1.97 -15.12 7.68
N MET A 213 -1.82 -14.03 6.94
CA MET A 213 -0.94 -12.92 7.30
C MET A 213 -1.41 -12.22 8.58
N PHE A 214 -2.71 -11.96 8.71
CA PHE A 214 -3.31 -11.39 9.92
C PHE A 214 -3.11 -12.29 11.15
N LYS A 215 -3.30 -13.61 10.99
CA LYS A 215 -3.00 -14.58 12.06
C LYS A 215 -1.54 -14.52 12.50
N ARG A 216 -0.61 -14.38 11.55
CA ARG A 216 0.82 -14.23 11.86
C ARG A 216 1.11 -12.89 12.54
N GLN A 217 0.44 -11.82 12.14
CA GLN A 217 0.58 -10.48 12.71
C GLN A 217 0.27 -10.45 14.22
N LEU A 218 -0.67 -11.28 14.69
CA LEU A 218 -1.02 -11.42 16.12
C LEU A 218 0.16 -11.78 17.03
N TYR A 219 1.22 -12.40 16.49
CA TYR A 219 2.40 -12.79 17.25
C TYR A 219 3.54 -11.76 17.21
N LEU A 220 3.38 -10.65 16.47
CA LEU A 220 4.42 -9.62 16.34
C LEU A 220 4.40 -8.65 17.52
N ALA A 221 5.44 -8.73 18.34
CA ALA A 221 5.61 -7.86 19.50
C ALA A 221 6.03 -6.42 19.13
N SER A 222 6.89 -6.20 18.14
CA SER A 222 7.34 -4.83 17.82
C SER A 222 6.24 -4.05 17.09
N TRP A 223 5.98 -2.81 17.50
CA TRP A 223 5.03 -1.92 16.83
C TRP A 223 5.43 -1.64 15.37
N GLY A 224 6.71 -1.32 15.10
CA GLY A 224 7.14 -1.06 13.72
C GLY A 224 7.01 -2.30 12.82
N ALA A 225 7.40 -3.48 13.32
CA ALA A 225 7.21 -4.73 12.58
C ALA A 225 5.73 -5.08 12.37
N ASN A 226 4.87 -4.81 13.37
CA ASN A 226 3.44 -5.04 13.27
C ASN A 226 2.80 -4.12 12.22
N ILE A 227 3.16 -2.84 12.19
CA ILE A 227 2.72 -1.89 11.15
C ILE A 227 3.20 -2.31 9.76
N ARG A 228 4.48 -2.69 9.58
CA ARG A 228 4.99 -3.17 8.28
C ARG A 228 4.26 -4.43 7.79
N MET A 229 4.01 -5.39 8.68
CA MET A 229 3.21 -6.56 8.33
C MET A 229 1.77 -6.16 8.00
N SER A 230 1.21 -5.22 8.74
CA SER A 230 -0.13 -4.70 8.51
C SER A 230 -0.31 -4.06 7.15
N ILE A 231 0.71 -3.36 6.66
CA ILE A 231 0.73 -2.78 5.32
C ILE A 231 0.53 -3.88 4.28
N ALA A 232 1.35 -4.93 4.34
CA ALA A 232 1.23 -6.04 3.40
C ALA A 232 -0.13 -6.75 3.54
N THR A 233 -0.61 -7.00 4.77
CA THR A 233 -1.89 -7.65 5.02
C THR A 233 -3.07 -6.84 4.45
N VAL A 234 -3.10 -5.53 4.70
CA VAL A 234 -4.21 -4.66 4.25
C VAL A 234 -4.19 -4.48 2.74
N ILE A 235 -3.03 -4.27 2.12
CA ILE A 235 -2.94 -4.11 0.67
C ILE A 235 -3.43 -5.39 -0.04
N VAL A 236 -3.03 -6.58 0.43
CA VAL A 236 -3.52 -7.86 -0.10
C VAL A 236 -5.01 -8.07 0.21
N PHE A 237 -5.48 -7.66 1.37
CA PHE A 237 -6.90 -7.72 1.74
C PHE A 237 -7.77 -6.78 0.88
N TRP A 238 -7.20 -5.68 0.39
CA TRP A 238 -7.92 -4.70 -0.41
C TRP A 238 -8.18 -5.18 -1.83
N THR A 239 -7.34 -6.06 -2.39
CA THR A 239 -7.54 -6.67 -3.72
C THR A 239 -8.92 -7.32 -3.91
N PRO A 240 -9.41 -8.22 -3.03
CA PRO A 240 -10.77 -8.74 -3.17
C PRO A 240 -11.85 -7.67 -2.95
N VAL A 241 -11.59 -6.63 -2.13
CA VAL A 241 -12.52 -5.51 -1.97
C VAL A 241 -12.67 -4.76 -3.29
N GLU A 242 -11.58 -4.50 -4.01
CA GLU A 242 -11.60 -3.86 -5.33
C GLU A 242 -12.28 -4.73 -6.40
N ILE A 243 -12.04 -6.04 -6.40
CA ILE A 243 -12.70 -6.96 -7.35
C ILE A 243 -14.21 -6.98 -7.09
N LEU A 244 -14.63 -7.06 -5.83
CA LEU A 244 -16.04 -7.03 -5.44
C LEU A 244 -16.70 -5.67 -5.71
N GLY A 245 -15.97 -4.57 -5.52
CA GLY A 245 -16.40 -3.23 -5.88
C GLY A 245 -16.62 -3.09 -7.38
N ARG A 246 -15.72 -3.65 -8.20
CA ARG A 246 -15.81 -3.61 -9.66
C ARG A 246 -17.03 -4.35 -10.23
N ILE A 247 -17.49 -5.41 -9.58
CA ILE A 247 -18.73 -6.11 -9.94
C ILE A 247 -19.97 -5.50 -9.28
N ASN A 248 -19.87 -4.31 -8.69
CA ASN A 248 -20.94 -3.61 -7.99
C ASN A 248 -21.61 -4.46 -6.88
N PHE A 249 -20.84 -5.31 -6.18
CA PHE A 249 -21.38 -6.18 -5.12
C PHE A 249 -21.82 -5.38 -3.87
N PHE A 250 -21.16 -4.26 -3.58
CA PHE A 250 -21.56 -3.33 -2.51
C PHE A 250 -21.33 -1.88 -2.95
N ASN A 251 -22.08 -0.96 -2.34
CA ASN A 251 -21.88 0.47 -2.52
C ASN A 251 -20.63 0.92 -1.77
N GLU A 252 -19.63 1.37 -2.51
CA GLU A 252 -18.39 1.89 -1.95
C GLU A 252 -18.63 3.28 -1.32
N PHE A 253 -18.82 3.31 0.01
CA PHE A 253 -19.10 4.58 0.71
C PHE A 253 -17.97 5.62 0.58
N TRP A 254 -16.75 5.20 0.23
CA TRP A 254 -15.62 6.09 -0.04
C TRP A 254 -15.61 6.68 -1.46
N VAL A 255 -16.39 6.13 -2.40
CA VAL A 255 -16.55 6.67 -3.77
C VAL A 255 -17.51 7.87 -3.80
N GLU A 256 -18.43 7.94 -2.85
CA GLU A 256 -19.36 9.06 -2.67
C GLU A 256 -19.10 9.82 -1.36
N PRO A 257 -17.95 10.53 -1.22
CA PRO A 257 -17.57 11.16 0.04
C PRO A 257 -18.56 12.24 0.51
N GLU A 258 -19.31 12.86 -0.41
CA GLU A 258 -20.33 13.87 -0.07
C GLU A 258 -21.55 13.28 0.62
N LYS A 259 -22.01 12.10 0.18
CA LYS A 259 -23.16 11.40 0.76
C LYS A 259 -22.82 10.73 2.09
N TYR A 260 -21.58 10.28 2.23
CA TYR A 260 -21.07 9.60 3.42
C TYR A 260 -20.05 10.44 4.20
N ALA A 261 -20.21 11.77 4.18
CA ALA A 261 -19.26 12.71 4.78
C ALA A 261 -19.04 12.46 6.28
N TRP A 262 -20.11 12.08 7.01
CA TRP A 262 -20.02 11.74 8.42
C TRP A 262 -19.13 10.52 8.67
N GLN A 263 -19.35 9.43 7.92
CA GLN A 263 -18.55 8.20 8.02
C GLN A 263 -17.08 8.47 7.70
N MET A 264 -16.82 9.23 6.63
CA MET A 264 -15.46 9.59 6.24
C MET A 264 -14.76 10.47 7.28
N THR A 265 -15.49 11.39 7.91
CA THR A 265 -14.95 12.25 8.98
C THR A 265 -14.60 11.42 10.22
N VAL A 266 -15.46 10.47 10.62
CA VAL A 266 -15.19 9.57 11.75
C VAL A 266 -13.96 8.71 11.48
N ILE A 267 -13.82 8.16 10.27
CA ILE A 267 -12.63 7.39 9.86
C ILE A 267 -11.37 8.26 9.89
N LEU A 268 -11.44 9.50 9.41
CA LEU A 268 -10.33 10.44 9.45
C LEU A 268 -9.88 10.75 10.90
N ILE A 269 -10.83 11.04 11.79
CA ILE A 269 -10.55 11.29 13.22
C ILE A 269 -9.91 10.05 13.85
N ALA A 270 -10.44 8.86 13.58
CA ALA A 270 -9.88 7.61 14.09
C ALA A 270 -8.47 7.35 13.56
N PHE A 271 -8.21 7.61 12.27
CA PHE A 271 -6.90 7.49 11.65
C PHE A 271 -5.88 8.43 12.30
N ILE A 272 -6.21 9.71 12.47
CA ILE A 272 -5.35 10.69 13.12
C ILE A 272 -5.09 10.29 14.58
N ALA A 273 -6.13 9.90 15.32
CA ALA A 273 -5.99 9.48 16.71
C ALA A 273 -5.07 8.26 16.86
N LEU A 274 -5.21 7.25 15.98
CA LEU A 274 -4.34 6.08 15.95
C LEU A 274 -2.90 6.44 15.58
N GLY A 275 -2.70 7.28 14.57
CA GLY A 275 -1.37 7.75 14.16
C GLY A 275 -0.65 8.48 15.29
N VAL A 276 -1.34 9.41 15.95
CA VAL A 276 -0.82 10.16 17.10
C VAL A 276 -0.55 9.23 18.30
N TYR A 277 -1.46 8.30 18.60
CA TYR A 277 -1.28 7.31 19.66
C TYR A 277 0.00 6.47 19.45
N LEU A 278 0.19 5.96 18.23
CA LEU A 278 1.35 5.13 17.88
C LEU A 278 2.65 5.93 17.90
N TRP A 279 2.58 7.20 17.48
CA TRP A 279 3.68 8.13 17.58
C TRP A 279 4.14 8.34 19.04
N PHE A 280 3.21 8.63 19.95
CA PHE A 280 3.50 8.79 21.38
C PHE A 280 4.01 7.50 22.04
N LYS A 281 3.45 6.34 21.68
CA LYS A 281 3.96 5.04 22.15
C LYS A 281 5.38 4.78 21.65
N GLY A 282 5.71 5.21 20.43
CA GLY A 282 7.07 5.23 19.91
C GLY A 282 8.04 6.09 20.74
N HIS A 283 7.54 7.17 21.36
CA HIS A 283 8.32 8.03 22.24
C HIS A 283 8.59 7.40 23.62
N LYS A 284 7.60 6.71 24.21
CA LYS A 284 7.66 6.23 25.61
C LYS A 284 8.66 5.08 25.84
N LYS A 285 8.97 4.27 24.83
CA LYS A 285 9.98 3.19 24.94
C LYS A 285 11.40 3.72 25.22
N LYS A 286 11.67 4.99 24.90
CA LYS A 286 12.94 5.67 25.19
C LYS A 286 13.18 5.87 26.70
N ARG A 287 12.12 6.08 27.49
CA ARG A 287 12.22 6.44 28.91
C ARG A 287 12.46 5.24 29.84
N ASN A 288 12.20 4.02 29.37
CA ASN A 288 12.45 2.78 30.14
C ASN A 288 13.77 2.07 29.77
N GLN A 289 14.56 2.61 28.82
CA GLN A 289 15.89 2.09 28.47
C GLN A 289 17.01 3.08 28.82
N SER A 290 16.67 4.23 29.41
CA SER A 290 17.61 5.29 29.80
C SER A 290 17.63 5.56 31.31
N ASN A 291 17.08 4.64 32.11
CA ASN A 291 17.17 4.63 33.58
C ASN A 291 17.80 3.33 34.01
#